data_AF-A0A969GQ94-F1
#
_entry.id   AF-A0A969GQ94-F1
#
_cell.length_a   1.000
_cell.length_b   1.000
_cell.length_c   1.000
_cell.angle_alpha   90.00
_cell.angle_beta   90.00
_cell.angle_gamma   90.00
#
_symmetry.space_group_name_H-M   'P 1'
#
loop_
_entity.id
_entity.type
_entity.pdbx_description
1 polymer ?
#
loop_
_entity_poly.entity_id
_entity_poly.type
_entity_poly.pdbx_seq_one_letter_code
_entity_poly.pdbx_strand_id
1 'polypeptide(L)'
;MPLDYVSEPVVKDLIHYGRALDLTDHAEPPTWEPSWGKLWNLQEALSAIQPIQPDSPLYAPAQAKAADWQAQIQDLTQLHYANLTASIGHPLTLQLAIDQASRVAPARPRRLQAQTLVAHWGQEIERMDDRPYLRIAEKLATSGTIAAFQQAIGLANQILPNRALRQEAQTAIAQWQDQIEILEDKPILAEAQTLAAADKLQEAIDKANTIPPDRALHAQAQAAIDGWQTKLDEIEIAADRPILIEAEELAAQQRYTLAIEAASQIGSDRALYDQAQAAIAQWQIERQALLDQWALEAPASEESGYTDYPPTDEYSGVEGGAAIEDPLY
;
A
#
# COMPACT_ATOMS: atom_id res chain seq x y z
N MET A 1 -14.43 42.93 -62.92
CA MET A 1 -14.83 41.64 -62.37
C MET A 1 -16.09 41.91 -61.55
N PRO A 2 -17.29 41.56 -62.03
CA PRO A 2 -18.51 41.95 -61.35
C PRO A 2 -18.64 41.13 -60.06
N LEU A 3 -19.05 41.80 -58.99
CA LEU A 3 -19.56 41.16 -57.78
C LEU A 3 -20.81 40.39 -58.20
N ASP A 4 -20.73 39.07 -58.26
CA ASP A 4 -21.90 38.21 -58.42
C ASP A 4 -22.88 38.57 -57.31
N TYR A 5 -23.97 39.24 -57.69
CA TYR A 5 -25.09 39.50 -56.81
C TYR A 5 -25.62 38.14 -56.39
N VAL A 6 -25.38 37.76 -55.12
CA VAL A 6 -26.08 36.65 -54.50
C VAL A 6 -27.57 36.98 -54.62
N SER A 7 -28.28 36.21 -55.42
CA SER A 7 -29.70 36.43 -55.67
C SER A 7 -30.47 36.30 -54.35
N GLU A 8 -31.49 37.15 -54.13
CA GLU A 8 -32.37 37.08 -52.95
C GLU A 8 -32.80 35.65 -52.52
N PRO A 9 -33.12 34.71 -53.43
CA PRO A 9 -33.40 33.32 -53.05
C PRO A 9 -32.22 32.61 -52.36
N VAL A 10 -30.98 32.83 -52.81
CA VAL A 10 -29.78 32.21 -52.20
C VAL A 10 -29.51 32.78 -50.81
N VAL A 11 -29.75 34.08 -50.58
CA VAL A 11 -29.65 34.69 -49.24
C VAL A 11 -30.68 34.10 -48.28
N LYS A 12 -31.91 33.89 -48.77
CA LYS A 12 -32.98 33.27 -47.98
C LYS A 12 -32.65 31.83 -47.60
N ASP A 13 -32.13 31.03 -48.54
CA ASP A 13 -31.68 29.66 -48.29
C ASP A 13 -30.51 29.58 -47.30
N LEU A 14 -29.57 30.54 -47.36
CA LEU A 14 -28.49 30.68 -46.38
C LEU A 14 -29.01 30.94 -44.95
N ILE A 15 -30.02 31.80 -44.81
CA ILE A 15 -30.65 32.09 -43.51
C ILE A 15 -31.35 30.83 -42.96
N HIS A 16 -32.09 30.13 -43.81
CA HIS A 16 -32.76 28.87 -43.44
C HIS A 16 -31.76 27.79 -43.01
N TYR A 17 -30.69 27.61 -43.78
CA TYR A 17 -29.63 26.66 -43.46
C TYR A 17 -28.87 27.03 -42.18
N GLY A 18 -28.51 28.31 -42.01
CA GLY A 18 -27.80 28.81 -40.82
C GLY A 18 -28.62 28.68 -39.53
N ARG A 19 -29.92 29.03 -39.57
CA ARG A 19 -30.84 28.84 -38.43
C ARG A 19 -30.95 27.37 -38.03
N ALA A 20 -31.02 26.46 -39.01
CA ALA A 20 -31.12 25.04 -38.75
C ALA A 20 -29.87 24.47 -38.07
N LEU A 21 -28.68 24.94 -38.46
CA LEU A 21 -27.44 24.57 -37.79
C LEU A 21 -27.41 25.07 -36.35
N ASP A 22 -27.76 26.34 -36.13
CA ASP A 22 -27.79 26.97 -34.80
C ASP A 22 -28.68 26.18 -33.83
N LEU A 23 -29.90 25.79 -34.25
CA LEU A 23 -30.83 24.97 -33.46
C LEU A 23 -30.23 23.63 -33.00
N THR A 24 -29.32 23.05 -33.80
CA THR A 24 -28.66 21.77 -33.47
C THR A 24 -27.35 21.91 -32.70
N ASP A 25 -26.72 23.10 -32.77
CA ASP A 25 -25.47 23.44 -32.08
C ASP A 25 -25.70 24.00 -30.67
N HIS A 26 -26.95 24.27 -30.27
CA HIS A 26 -27.28 24.60 -28.88
C HIS A 26 -26.83 23.44 -27.98
N ALA A 27 -25.70 23.65 -27.29
CA ALA A 27 -25.07 22.69 -26.41
C ALA A 27 -25.93 22.50 -25.16
N GLU A 28 -26.90 21.59 -25.23
CA GLU A 28 -27.42 20.95 -24.02
C GLU A 28 -26.23 20.31 -23.28
N PRO A 29 -26.21 20.34 -21.94
CA PRO A 29 -25.14 19.71 -21.17
C PRO A 29 -24.95 18.27 -21.63
N PRO A 30 -23.71 17.74 -21.67
CA PRO A 30 -23.40 16.42 -22.17
C PRO A 30 -24.02 15.35 -21.27
N THR A 31 -25.30 15.08 -21.51
CA THR A 31 -26.09 14.06 -20.82
C THR A 31 -26.22 12.87 -21.77
N TRP A 32 -26.03 11.68 -21.21
CA TRP A 32 -26.17 10.42 -21.94
C TRP A 32 -27.65 10.01 -22.09
N GLU A 33 -28.55 10.64 -21.34
CA GLU A 33 -30.00 10.42 -21.42
C GLU A 33 -30.61 11.04 -22.70
N PRO A 34 -31.64 10.40 -23.28
CA PRO A 34 -32.36 10.92 -24.44
C PRO A 34 -33.25 12.12 -24.05
N SER A 35 -32.93 13.29 -24.58
CA SER A 35 -33.65 14.56 -24.34
C SER A 35 -34.79 14.79 -25.35
N TRP A 36 -35.96 15.17 -24.82
CA TRP A 36 -37.09 15.66 -25.63
C TRP A 36 -36.80 17.01 -26.30
N GLY A 37 -36.03 17.88 -25.64
CA GLY A 37 -35.63 19.18 -26.20
C GLY A 37 -34.80 19.00 -27.47
N LYS A 38 -33.83 18.08 -27.43
CA LYS A 38 -33.00 17.74 -28.60
C LYS A 38 -33.79 17.14 -29.76
N LEU A 39 -34.79 16.31 -29.45
CA LEU A 39 -35.72 15.77 -30.46
C LEU A 39 -36.50 16.90 -31.15
N TRP A 40 -37.01 17.85 -30.37
CA TRP A 40 -37.75 19.00 -30.89
C TRP A 40 -36.87 19.90 -31.75
N ASN A 41 -35.66 20.22 -31.29
CA ASN A 41 -34.71 21.06 -32.04
C ASN A 41 -34.33 20.44 -33.39
N LEU A 42 -34.14 19.11 -33.46
CA LEU A 42 -33.87 18.40 -34.71
C LEU A 42 -35.07 18.43 -35.66
N GLN A 43 -36.30 18.34 -35.14
CA GLN A 43 -37.51 18.49 -35.95
C GLN A 43 -37.64 19.91 -36.52
N GLU A 44 -37.37 20.93 -35.71
CA GLU A 44 -37.38 22.32 -36.16
C GLU A 44 -36.30 22.57 -37.23
N ALA A 45 -35.08 22.07 -37.01
CA ALA A 45 -33.98 22.17 -37.97
C ALA A 45 -34.33 21.49 -39.31
N LEU A 46 -34.94 20.31 -39.27
CA LEU A 46 -35.40 19.62 -40.48
C LEU A 46 -36.46 20.44 -41.24
N SER A 47 -37.41 21.04 -40.52
CA SER A 47 -38.44 21.90 -41.12
C SER A 47 -37.87 23.19 -41.73
N ALA A 48 -36.77 23.71 -41.17
CA ALA A 48 -36.12 24.93 -41.66
C ALA A 48 -35.38 24.70 -42.99
N ILE A 49 -34.88 23.48 -43.25
CA ILE A 49 -34.12 23.14 -44.45
C ILE A 49 -34.99 22.62 -45.60
N GLN A 50 -36.18 22.07 -45.31
CA GLN A 50 -37.13 21.58 -46.33
C GLN A 50 -37.45 22.56 -47.48
N PRO A 51 -37.58 23.89 -47.26
CA PRO A 51 -37.94 24.83 -48.32
C PRO A 51 -36.82 25.15 -49.33
N ILE A 52 -35.57 24.71 -49.09
CA ILE A 52 -34.43 25.01 -49.96
C ILE A 52 -34.64 24.34 -51.32
N GLN A 53 -34.58 25.14 -52.39
CA GLN A 53 -34.90 24.66 -53.73
C GLN A 53 -33.74 23.87 -54.37
N PRO A 54 -34.02 22.95 -55.31
CA PRO A 54 -33.00 22.12 -55.97
C PRO A 54 -31.95 22.86 -56.79
N ASP A 55 -32.25 24.08 -57.23
CA ASP A 55 -31.37 24.99 -57.97
C ASP A 55 -30.37 25.73 -57.05
N SER A 56 -30.57 25.66 -55.73
CA SER A 56 -29.72 26.28 -54.73
C SER A 56 -28.38 25.53 -54.60
N PRO A 57 -27.23 26.22 -54.53
CA PRO A 57 -25.93 25.58 -54.27
C PRO A 57 -25.87 24.91 -52.89
N LEU A 58 -26.79 25.27 -51.98
CA LEU A 58 -26.91 24.68 -50.65
C LEU A 58 -27.77 23.42 -50.63
N TYR A 59 -28.44 23.07 -51.73
CA TYR A 59 -29.37 21.94 -51.74
C TYR A 59 -28.68 20.61 -51.40
N ALA A 60 -27.53 20.31 -52.01
CA ALA A 60 -26.78 19.08 -51.72
C ALA A 60 -26.34 18.94 -50.24
N PRO A 61 -25.66 19.94 -49.62
CA PRO A 61 -25.31 19.87 -48.20
C PRO A 61 -26.55 19.89 -47.29
N ALA A 62 -27.61 20.61 -47.66
CA ALA A 62 -28.90 20.60 -46.96
C ALA A 62 -29.54 19.20 -46.91
N GLN A 63 -29.58 18.48 -48.04
CA GLN A 63 -30.13 17.14 -48.10
C GLN A 63 -29.31 16.12 -47.30
N ALA A 64 -27.98 16.25 -47.30
CA ALA A 64 -27.10 15.41 -46.47
C ALA A 64 -27.39 15.61 -44.97
N LYS A 65 -27.53 16.87 -44.52
CA LYS A 65 -27.91 17.18 -43.13
C LYS A 65 -29.32 16.72 -42.79
N ALA A 66 -30.27 16.84 -43.72
CA ALA A 66 -31.62 16.35 -43.52
C ALA A 66 -31.64 14.83 -43.29
N ALA A 67 -30.87 14.05 -44.06
CA ALA A 67 -30.74 12.61 -43.87
C ALA A 67 -30.12 12.25 -42.50
N ASP A 68 -29.05 12.95 -42.09
CA ASP A 68 -28.42 12.78 -40.79
C ASP A 68 -29.39 13.09 -39.62
N TRP A 69 -30.13 14.21 -39.70
CA TRP A 69 -31.08 14.58 -38.65
C TRP A 69 -32.27 13.65 -38.59
N GLN A 70 -32.78 13.18 -39.73
CA GLN A 70 -33.82 12.15 -39.76
C GLN A 70 -33.35 10.86 -39.08
N ALA A 71 -32.12 10.43 -39.34
CA ALA A 71 -31.53 9.28 -38.64
C ALA A 71 -31.40 9.53 -37.12
N GLN A 72 -30.96 10.72 -36.72
CA GLN A 72 -30.87 11.09 -35.30
C GLN A 72 -32.22 11.15 -34.59
N ILE A 73 -33.27 11.66 -35.25
CA ILE A 73 -34.63 11.69 -34.69
C ILE A 73 -35.13 10.27 -34.45
N GLN A 74 -35.01 9.39 -35.45
CA GLN A 74 -35.40 7.98 -35.32
C GLN A 74 -34.67 7.30 -34.16
N ASP A 75 -33.35 7.48 -34.07
CA ASP A 75 -32.55 6.91 -32.99
C ASP A 75 -32.97 7.46 -31.62
N LEU A 76 -33.13 8.77 -31.49
CA LEU A 76 -33.50 9.40 -30.22
C LEU A 76 -34.91 9.00 -29.77
N THR A 77 -35.86 8.90 -30.69
CA THR A 77 -37.21 8.41 -30.38
C THR A 77 -37.15 6.98 -29.83
N GLN A 78 -36.37 6.11 -30.48
CA GLN A 78 -36.16 4.74 -30.02
C GLN A 78 -35.48 4.68 -28.64
N LEU A 79 -34.41 5.46 -28.43
CA LEU A 79 -33.73 5.54 -27.14
C LEU A 79 -34.64 6.11 -26.05
N HIS A 80 -35.55 7.03 -26.40
CA HIS A 80 -36.52 7.55 -25.45
C HIS A 80 -37.50 6.49 -24.96
N TYR A 81 -38.05 5.66 -25.86
CA TYR A 81 -38.89 4.52 -25.45
C TYR A 81 -38.11 3.50 -24.60
N ALA A 82 -36.86 3.24 -24.96
CA ALA A 82 -35.99 2.39 -24.15
C ALA A 82 -35.81 2.97 -22.74
N ASN A 83 -35.59 4.29 -22.63
CA ASN A 83 -35.45 4.98 -21.35
C ASN A 83 -36.72 4.95 -20.50
N LEU A 84 -37.91 5.16 -21.11
CA LEU A 84 -39.20 5.01 -20.41
C LEU A 84 -39.43 3.58 -19.93
N THR A 85 -38.90 2.59 -20.64
CA THR A 85 -38.97 1.18 -20.22
C THR A 85 -38.01 0.95 -19.04
N ALA A 86 -36.78 1.46 -19.13
CA ALA A 86 -35.77 1.34 -18.10
C ALA A 86 -36.17 2.02 -16.78
N SER A 87 -36.85 3.18 -16.86
CA SER A 87 -37.25 3.97 -15.69
C SER A 87 -38.20 3.25 -14.73
N ILE A 88 -38.81 2.14 -15.16
CA ILE A 88 -39.58 1.24 -14.29
C ILE A 88 -38.67 0.60 -13.22
N GLY A 89 -37.38 0.41 -13.51
CA GLY A 89 -36.39 -0.06 -12.55
C GLY A 89 -36.49 -1.54 -12.19
N HIS A 90 -37.11 -2.36 -13.03
CA HIS A 90 -37.20 -3.81 -12.82
C HIS A 90 -36.22 -4.55 -13.75
N PRO A 91 -35.59 -5.67 -13.35
CA PRO A 91 -34.61 -6.38 -14.18
C PRO A 91 -35.13 -6.72 -15.59
N LEU A 92 -36.37 -7.20 -15.69
CA LEU A 92 -37.01 -7.49 -16.99
C LEU A 92 -37.18 -6.23 -17.85
N THR A 93 -37.50 -5.08 -17.27
CA THR A 93 -37.72 -3.84 -18.03
C THR A 93 -36.40 -3.22 -18.45
N LEU A 94 -35.35 -3.34 -17.62
CA LEU A 94 -33.99 -2.97 -17.97
C LEU A 94 -33.44 -3.84 -19.12
N GLN A 95 -33.67 -5.16 -19.10
CA GLN A 95 -33.32 -6.04 -20.22
C GLN A 95 -34.05 -5.63 -21.51
N LEU A 96 -35.36 -5.37 -21.43
CA LEU A 96 -36.13 -4.91 -22.58
C LEU A 96 -35.61 -3.56 -23.11
N ALA A 97 -35.22 -2.64 -22.24
CA ALA A 97 -34.60 -1.38 -22.63
C ALA A 97 -33.25 -1.59 -23.33
N ILE A 98 -32.40 -2.50 -22.82
CA ILE A 98 -31.14 -2.91 -23.45
C ILE A 98 -31.39 -3.48 -24.85
N ASP A 99 -32.38 -4.36 -25.00
CA ASP A 99 -32.76 -4.94 -26.29
C ASP A 99 -33.28 -3.89 -27.27
N GLN A 100 -33.99 -2.86 -26.78
CA GLN A 100 -34.42 -1.74 -27.61
C GLN A 100 -33.25 -0.86 -28.03
N ALA A 101 -32.36 -0.46 -27.11
CA ALA A 101 -31.23 0.41 -27.42
C ALA A 101 -30.15 -0.27 -28.27
N SER A 102 -29.94 -1.58 -28.10
CA SER A 102 -28.95 -2.35 -28.87
C SER A 102 -29.27 -2.48 -30.35
N ARG A 103 -30.53 -2.26 -30.76
CA ARG A 103 -30.95 -2.24 -32.17
C ARG A 103 -30.44 -1.02 -32.94
N VAL A 104 -29.93 0.01 -32.27
CA VAL A 104 -29.29 1.16 -32.95
C VAL A 104 -28.01 0.67 -33.63
N ALA A 105 -28.05 0.62 -34.97
CA ALA A 105 -26.99 0.01 -35.77
C ALA A 105 -25.63 0.73 -35.61
N PRO A 106 -24.48 0.04 -35.83
CA PRO A 106 -23.15 0.60 -35.60
C PRO A 106 -22.83 1.89 -36.38
N ALA A 107 -23.36 2.04 -37.59
CA ALA A 107 -23.13 3.22 -38.45
C ALA A 107 -24.04 4.40 -38.13
N ARG A 108 -24.93 4.28 -37.13
CA ARG A 108 -25.92 5.32 -36.81
C ARG A 108 -25.31 6.43 -35.93
N PRO A 109 -25.75 7.68 -36.08
CA PRO A 109 -25.16 8.83 -35.38
C PRO A 109 -25.28 8.75 -33.85
N ARG A 110 -26.27 8.02 -33.32
CA ARG A 110 -26.49 7.86 -31.87
C ARG A 110 -25.96 6.55 -31.29
N ARG A 111 -25.09 5.84 -32.03
CA ARG A 111 -24.56 4.54 -31.59
C ARG A 111 -23.85 4.62 -30.23
N LEU A 112 -23.03 5.65 -30.01
CA LEU A 112 -22.30 5.80 -28.74
C LEU A 112 -23.26 5.98 -27.56
N GLN A 113 -24.27 6.85 -27.71
CA GLN A 113 -25.29 7.07 -26.69
C GLN A 113 -26.04 5.78 -26.35
N ALA A 114 -26.41 5.01 -27.37
CA ALA A 114 -27.05 3.70 -27.19
C ALA A 114 -26.16 2.72 -26.41
N GLN A 115 -24.86 2.66 -26.70
CA GLN A 115 -23.92 1.81 -25.96
C GLN A 115 -23.79 2.22 -24.49
N THR A 116 -23.72 3.53 -24.22
CA THR A 116 -23.67 4.05 -22.85
C THR A 116 -24.90 3.66 -22.05
N LEU A 117 -26.10 3.80 -22.64
CA LEU A 117 -27.36 3.39 -22.02
C LEU A 117 -27.40 1.87 -21.74
N VAL A 118 -26.99 1.06 -22.72
CA VAL A 118 -26.91 -0.39 -22.57
C VAL A 118 -25.95 -0.79 -21.44
N ALA A 119 -24.77 -0.19 -21.39
CA ALA A 119 -23.80 -0.46 -20.33
C ALA A 119 -24.33 -0.05 -18.95
N HIS A 120 -24.97 1.12 -18.88
CA HIS A 120 -25.55 1.63 -17.64
C HIS A 120 -26.64 0.70 -17.08
N TRP A 121 -27.66 0.36 -17.88
CA TRP A 121 -28.72 -0.55 -17.44
C TRP A 121 -28.20 -1.97 -17.17
N GLY A 122 -27.20 -2.41 -17.93
CA GLY A 122 -26.50 -3.67 -17.67
C GLY A 122 -25.95 -3.68 -16.24
N GLN A 123 -25.18 -2.65 -15.87
CA GLN A 123 -24.66 -2.51 -14.50
C GLN A 123 -25.76 -2.42 -13.45
N GLU A 124 -26.89 -1.78 -13.73
CA GLU A 124 -28.01 -1.75 -12.78
C GLU A 124 -28.57 -3.15 -12.50
N ILE A 125 -28.73 -3.99 -13.53
CA ILE A 125 -29.12 -5.39 -13.36
C ILE A 125 -28.09 -6.12 -12.51
N GLU A 126 -26.79 -5.97 -12.79
CA GLU A 126 -25.74 -6.61 -11.99
C GLU A 126 -25.79 -6.17 -10.53
N ARG A 127 -26.03 -4.87 -10.26
CA ARG A 127 -26.21 -4.38 -8.90
C ARG A 127 -27.42 -5.03 -8.24
N MET A 128 -28.54 -5.17 -8.94
CA MET A 128 -29.74 -5.82 -8.38
C MET A 128 -29.49 -7.30 -8.05
N ASP A 129 -28.77 -8.02 -8.90
CA ASP A 129 -28.42 -9.43 -8.70
C ASP A 129 -27.42 -9.62 -7.55
N ASP A 130 -26.42 -8.73 -7.45
CA ASP A 130 -25.28 -8.90 -6.56
C ASP A 130 -25.55 -8.29 -5.15
N ARG A 131 -26.41 -7.27 -5.05
CA ARG A 131 -26.71 -6.55 -3.79
C ARG A 131 -27.22 -7.47 -2.66
N PRO A 132 -28.08 -8.48 -2.90
CA PRO A 132 -28.49 -9.40 -1.85
C PRO A 132 -27.33 -10.12 -1.17
N TYR A 133 -26.33 -10.59 -1.94
CA TYR A 133 -25.15 -11.24 -1.37
C TYR A 133 -24.39 -10.30 -0.44
N LEU A 134 -24.15 -9.06 -0.89
CA LEU A 134 -23.45 -8.06 -0.09
C LEU A 134 -24.22 -7.70 1.19
N ARG A 135 -25.54 -7.49 1.11
CA ARG A 135 -26.36 -7.19 2.30
C ARG A 135 -26.39 -8.33 3.32
N ILE A 136 -26.46 -9.57 2.85
CA ILE A 136 -26.45 -10.74 3.75
C ILE A 136 -25.05 -10.85 4.39
N ALA A 137 -23.99 -10.65 3.61
CA ALA A 137 -22.62 -10.63 4.11
C ALA A 137 -22.43 -9.56 5.21
N GLU A 138 -22.85 -8.32 4.95
CA GLU A 138 -22.82 -7.23 5.93
C GLU A 138 -23.59 -7.58 7.20
N LYS A 139 -24.79 -8.18 7.06
CA LYS A 139 -25.61 -8.60 8.21
C LYS A 139 -24.90 -9.68 9.04
N LEU A 140 -24.24 -10.65 8.42
CA LEU A 140 -23.48 -11.67 9.14
C LEU A 140 -22.31 -11.05 9.91
N ALA A 141 -21.58 -10.15 9.25
CA ALA A 141 -20.43 -9.45 9.83
C ALA A 141 -20.79 -8.64 11.10
N THR A 142 -22.05 -8.23 11.29
CA THR A 142 -22.49 -7.51 12.51
C THR A 142 -22.27 -8.29 13.81
N SER A 143 -22.21 -9.62 13.76
CA SER A 143 -21.96 -10.42 14.97
C SER A 143 -20.54 -10.30 15.51
N GLY A 144 -19.59 -9.78 14.72
CA GLY A 144 -18.22 -9.54 15.15
C GLY A 144 -17.42 -10.80 15.51
N THR A 145 -17.83 -11.97 15.02
CA THR A 145 -17.13 -13.23 15.26
C THR A 145 -16.31 -13.65 14.04
N ILE A 146 -15.19 -14.34 14.24
CA ILE A 146 -14.35 -14.86 13.16
C ILE A 146 -15.18 -15.70 12.18
N ALA A 147 -16.00 -16.63 12.70
CA ALA A 147 -16.84 -17.48 11.87
C ALA A 147 -17.83 -16.68 11.01
N ALA A 148 -18.38 -15.58 11.52
CA ALA A 148 -19.31 -14.77 10.76
C ALA A 148 -18.62 -13.86 9.73
N PHE A 149 -17.45 -13.31 10.05
CA PHE A 149 -16.63 -12.60 9.06
C PHE A 149 -16.20 -13.53 7.92
N GLN A 150 -15.79 -14.76 8.21
CA GLN A 150 -15.46 -15.76 7.19
C GLN A 150 -16.66 -16.08 6.29
N GLN A 151 -17.86 -16.23 6.86
CA GLN A 151 -19.08 -16.43 6.07
C GLN A 151 -19.43 -15.20 5.22
N ALA A 152 -19.27 -13.99 5.78
CA ALA A 152 -19.48 -12.74 5.06
C ALA A 152 -18.53 -12.61 3.86
N ILE A 153 -17.23 -12.88 4.06
CA ILE A 153 -16.23 -12.94 2.99
C ILE A 153 -16.62 -13.96 1.92
N GLY A 154 -17.08 -15.14 2.33
CA GLY A 154 -17.56 -16.18 1.42
C GLY A 154 -18.70 -15.71 0.51
N LEU A 155 -19.66 -14.94 1.05
CA LEU A 155 -20.75 -14.35 0.28
C LEU A 155 -20.29 -13.20 -0.63
N ALA A 156 -19.44 -12.29 -0.13
CA ALA A 156 -18.92 -11.18 -0.94
C ALA A 156 -18.03 -11.66 -2.09
N ASN A 157 -17.36 -12.81 -1.94
CA ASN A 157 -16.59 -13.45 -3.01
C ASN A 157 -17.46 -14.05 -4.13
N GLN A 158 -18.77 -14.19 -3.93
CA GLN A 158 -19.68 -14.59 -5.02
C GLN A 158 -19.88 -13.48 -6.06
N ILE A 159 -19.54 -12.23 -5.71
CA ILE A 159 -19.57 -11.08 -6.63
C ILE A 159 -18.34 -11.13 -7.53
N LEU A 160 -18.56 -11.40 -8.82
CA LEU A 160 -17.51 -11.63 -9.80
C LEU A 160 -16.63 -10.37 -10.06
N PRO A 161 -15.36 -10.52 -10.50
CA PRO A 161 -14.41 -9.41 -10.64
C PRO A 161 -14.83 -8.25 -11.55
N ASN A 162 -15.66 -8.51 -12.56
CA ASN A 162 -16.07 -7.52 -13.56
C ASN A 162 -17.45 -6.90 -13.30
N ARG A 163 -18.01 -7.13 -12.11
CA ARG A 163 -19.37 -6.68 -11.76
C ARG A 163 -19.36 -5.30 -11.14
N ALA A 164 -20.47 -4.59 -11.30
CA ALA A 164 -20.66 -3.24 -10.76
C ALA A 164 -20.39 -3.11 -9.24
N LEU A 165 -20.69 -4.14 -8.42
CA LEU A 165 -20.47 -4.11 -6.96
C LEU A 165 -19.12 -4.68 -6.52
N ARG A 166 -18.22 -5.05 -7.43
CA ARG A 166 -16.96 -5.72 -7.05
C ARG A 166 -16.08 -4.86 -6.13
N GLN A 167 -15.98 -3.56 -6.42
CA GLN A 167 -15.15 -2.64 -5.63
C GLN A 167 -15.66 -2.52 -4.18
N GLU A 168 -16.99 -2.40 -4.01
CA GLU A 168 -17.63 -2.41 -2.70
C GLU A 168 -17.37 -3.73 -1.96
N ALA A 169 -17.53 -4.86 -2.66
CA ALA A 169 -17.29 -6.19 -2.11
C ALA A 169 -15.83 -6.38 -1.66
N GLN A 170 -14.85 -5.93 -2.46
CA GLN A 170 -13.43 -6.02 -2.11
C GLN A 170 -13.09 -5.19 -0.87
N THR A 171 -13.70 -4.00 -0.76
CA THR A 171 -13.50 -3.14 0.40
C THR A 171 -14.04 -3.81 1.67
N ALA A 172 -15.24 -4.40 1.59
CA ALA A 172 -15.82 -5.13 2.70
C ALA A 172 -15.01 -6.38 3.08
N ILE A 173 -14.51 -7.13 2.10
CA ILE A 173 -13.65 -8.30 2.33
C ILE A 173 -12.38 -7.90 3.09
N ALA A 174 -11.67 -6.87 2.63
CA ALA A 174 -10.46 -6.40 3.30
C ALA A 174 -10.74 -6.00 4.76
N GLN A 175 -11.80 -5.23 4.99
CA GLN A 175 -12.20 -4.82 6.34
C GLN A 175 -12.50 -6.04 7.24
N TRP A 176 -13.21 -7.05 6.75
CA TRP A 176 -13.52 -8.24 7.54
C TRP A 176 -12.29 -9.12 7.78
N GLN A 177 -11.35 -9.16 6.84
CA GLN A 177 -10.06 -9.82 7.03
C GLN A 177 -9.27 -9.15 8.15
N ASP A 178 -9.16 -7.82 8.15
CA ASP A 178 -8.52 -7.06 9.22
C ASP A 178 -9.17 -7.35 10.59
N GLN A 179 -10.51 -7.43 10.64
CA GLN A 179 -11.21 -7.77 11.89
C GLN A 179 -10.93 -9.19 12.36
N ILE A 180 -10.79 -10.17 11.46
CA ILE A 180 -10.40 -11.54 11.81
C ILE A 180 -9.01 -11.52 12.43
N GLU A 181 -8.04 -10.87 11.78
CA GLU A 181 -6.66 -10.79 12.26
C GLU A 181 -6.59 -10.14 13.65
N ILE A 182 -7.31 -9.04 13.86
CA ILE A 182 -7.39 -8.39 15.18
C ILE A 182 -7.94 -9.36 16.23
N LEU A 183 -8.99 -10.13 15.91
CA LEU A 183 -9.58 -11.07 16.87
C LEU A 183 -8.66 -12.27 17.17
N GLU A 184 -7.89 -12.72 16.19
CA GLU A 184 -6.89 -13.80 16.34
C GLU A 184 -5.68 -13.35 17.16
N ASP A 185 -5.19 -12.14 16.92
CA ASP A 185 -3.93 -11.65 17.50
C ASP A 185 -4.13 -10.99 18.87
N LYS A 186 -5.34 -10.49 19.16
CA LYS A 186 -5.67 -9.89 20.46
C LYS A 186 -5.37 -10.78 21.67
N PRO A 187 -5.72 -12.09 21.71
CA PRO A 187 -5.34 -12.96 22.83
C PRO A 187 -3.82 -13.15 22.94
N ILE A 188 -3.09 -13.18 21.84
CA ILE A 188 -1.62 -13.30 21.83
C ILE A 188 -1.00 -12.07 22.49
N LEU A 189 -1.44 -10.88 22.07
CA LEU A 189 -0.96 -9.62 22.65
C LEU A 189 -1.35 -9.48 24.12
N ALA A 190 -2.56 -9.89 24.49
CA ALA A 190 -3.00 -9.89 25.88
C ALA A 190 -2.14 -10.82 26.74
N GLU A 191 -1.84 -12.04 26.28
CA GLU A 191 -0.96 -12.98 26.98
C GLU A 191 0.45 -12.41 27.14
N ALA A 192 1.03 -11.82 26.08
CA ALA A 192 2.31 -11.14 26.16
C ALA A 192 2.32 -10.03 27.22
N GLN A 193 1.27 -9.21 27.28
CA GLN A 193 1.12 -8.18 28.31
C GLN A 193 1.02 -8.78 29.73
N THR A 194 0.34 -9.92 29.90
CA THR A 194 0.29 -10.60 31.21
C THR A 194 1.65 -11.15 31.64
N LEU A 195 2.46 -11.65 30.70
CA LEU A 195 3.82 -12.11 30.96
C LEU A 195 4.71 -10.94 31.38
N ALA A 196 4.61 -9.80 30.70
CA ALA A 196 5.36 -8.60 31.04
C ALA A 196 4.97 -8.06 32.42
N ALA A 197 3.68 -8.11 32.78
CA ALA A 197 3.20 -7.72 34.10
C ALA A 197 3.67 -8.66 35.22
N ALA A 198 4.06 -9.89 34.89
CA ALA A 198 4.67 -10.86 35.80
C ALA A 198 6.22 -10.80 35.80
N ASP A 199 6.80 -9.71 35.28
CA ASP A 199 8.24 -9.48 35.10
C ASP A 199 8.96 -10.53 34.23
N LYS A 200 8.21 -11.31 33.45
CA LYS A 200 8.74 -12.26 32.44
C LYS A 200 8.89 -11.54 31.09
N LEU A 201 9.73 -10.50 31.05
CA LEU A 201 9.85 -9.62 29.89
C LEU A 201 10.32 -10.35 28.63
N GLN A 202 11.28 -11.27 28.74
CA GLN A 202 11.75 -12.04 27.60
C GLN A 202 10.63 -12.92 27.01
N GLU A 203 9.87 -13.64 27.86
CA GLU A 203 8.73 -14.45 27.42
C GLU A 203 7.64 -13.57 26.78
N ALA A 204 7.44 -12.35 27.29
CA ALA A 204 6.50 -11.39 26.72
C ALA A 204 6.92 -10.93 25.31
N ILE A 205 8.20 -10.58 25.14
CA ILE A 205 8.78 -10.19 23.85
C ILE A 205 8.63 -11.34 22.85
N ASP A 206 9.04 -12.56 23.23
CA ASP A 206 8.94 -13.74 22.38
C ASP A 206 7.49 -14.01 21.97
N LYS A 207 6.53 -13.83 22.88
CA LYS A 207 5.10 -14.00 22.59
C LYS A 207 4.58 -12.92 21.64
N ALA A 208 4.89 -11.65 21.86
CA ALA A 208 4.45 -10.57 20.98
C ALA A 208 5.08 -10.64 19.58
N ASN A 209 6.32 -11.13 19.47
CA ASN A 209 7.01 -11.38 18.20
C ASN A 209 6.32 -12.45 17.33
N THR A 210 5.41 -13.24 17.90
CA THR A 210 4.60 -14.18 17.09
C THR A 210 3.57 -13.48 16.21
N ILE A 211 3.29 -12.18 16.43
CA ILE A 211 2.38 -11.37 15.61
C ILE A 211 3.14 -10.87 14.36
N PRO A 212 2.84 -11.39 13.14
CA PRO A 212 3.55 -11.05 11.91
C PRO A 212 3.43 -9.58 11.48
N PRO A 213 4.38 -9.06 10.68
CA PRO A 213 4.43 -7.64 10.27
C PRO A 213 3.29 -7.18 9.36
N ASP A 214 2.62 -8.10 8.67
CA ASP A 214 1.50 -7.84 7.79
C ASP A 214 0.15 -7.81 8.50
N ARG A 215 0.10 -8.12 9.81
CA ARG A 215 -1.14 -8.13 10.61
C ARG A 215 -1.51 -6.75 11.15
N ALA A 216 -2.82 -6.53 11.31
CA ALA A 216 -3.37 -5.30 11.86
C ALA A 216 -2.84 -4.90 13.27
N LEU A 217 -2.49 -5.86 14.13
CA LEU A 217 -1.98 -5.58 15.50
C LEU A 217 -0.45 -5.47 15.59
N HIS A 218 0.30 -5.64 14.51
CA HIS A 218 1.76 -5.66 14.56
C HIS A 218 2.35 -4.38 15.13
N ALA A 219 1.90 -3.21 14.68
CA ALA A 219 2.41 -1.93 15.17
C ALA A 219 2.21 -1.76 16.69
N GLN A 220 1.10 -2.29 17.22
CA GLN A 220 0.83 -2.28 18.66
C GLN A 220 1.74 -3.27 19.40
N ALA A 221 1.97 -4.44 18.83
CA ALA A 221 2.88 -5.45 19.38
C ALA A 221 4.32 -4.93 19.43
N GLN A 222 4.80 -4.31 18.35
CA GLN A 222 6.14 -3.74 18.26
C GLN A 222 6.36 -2.64 19.31
N ALA A 223 5.40 -1.72 19.45
CA ALA A 223 5.50 -0.68 20.47
C ALA A 223 5.56 -1.25 21.90
N ALA A 224 4.89 -2.38 22.16
CA ALA A 224 4.98 -3.07 23.45
C ALA A 224 6.36 -3.73 23.64
N ILE A 225 6.87 -4.39 22.59
CA ILE A 225 8.21 -5.01 22.57
C ILE A 225 9.29 -3.99 22.88
N ASP A 226 9.29 -2.85 22.19
CA ASP A 226 10.29 -1.79 22.36
C ASP A 226 10.30 -1.29 23.82
N GLY A 227 9.12 -1.13 24.42
CA GLY A 227 8.97 -0.77 25.82
C GLY A 227 9.51 -1.83 26.80
N TRP A 228 9.30 -3.11 26.50
CA TRP A 228 9.82 -4.20 27.34
C TRP A 228 11.33 -4.40 27.20
N GLN A 229 11.88 -4.21 25.99
CA GLN A 229 13.32 -4.22 25.76
C GLN A 229 14.00 -3.11 26.56
N THR A 230 13.45 -1.89 26.51
CA THR A 230 13.98 -0.77 27.31
C THR A 230 13.98 -1.09 28.81
N LYS A 231 12.90 -1.70 29.33
CA LYS A 231 12.83 -2.11 30.75
C LYS A 231 13.83 -3.22 31.07
N LEU A 232 14.07 -4.16 30.15
CA LEU A 232 15.07 -5.22 30.30
C LEU A 232 16.48 -4.61 30.42
N ASP A 233 16.83 -3.70 29.51
CA ASP A 233 18.12 -3.00 29.51
C ASP A 233 18.31 -2.23 30.82
N GLU A 234 17.28 -1.54 31.32
CA GLU A 234 17.33 -0.83 32.60
C GLU A 234 17.62 -1.78 33.78
N ILE A 235 17.01 -2.96 33.81
CA ILE A 235 17.25 -3.99 34.83
C ILE A 235 18.68 -4.49 34.76
N GLU A 236 19.19 -4.77 33.55
CA GLU A 236 20.56 -5.24 33.35
C GLU A 236 21.59 -4.18 33.77
N ILE A 237 21.38 -2.93 33.38
CA ILE A 237 22.22 -1.80 33.82
C ILE A 237 22.22 -1.69 35.33
N ALA A 238 21.06 -1.81 35.98
CA ALA A 238 20.96 -1.73 37.44
C ALA A 238 21.69 -2.89 38.14
N ALA A 239 21.67 -4.09 37.55
CA ALA A 239 22.37 -5.26 38.07
C ALA A 239 23.89 -5.18 37.90
N ASP A 240 24.36 -4.64 36.78
CA ASP A 240 25.79 -4.58 36.44
C ASP A 240 26.49 -3.35 37.04
N ARG A 241 25.73 -2.28 37.34
CA ARG A 241 26.27 -1.02 37.88
C ARG A 241 27.12 -1.19 39.15
N PRO A 242 26.75 -2.03 40.15
CA PRO A 242 27.60 -2.27 41.32
C PRO A 242 28.96 -2.87 40.97
N ILE A 243 29.04 -3.75 39.97
CA ILE A 243 30.31 -4.37 39.52
C ILE A 243 31.24 -3.28 38.98
N LEU A 244 30.68 -2.36 38.18
CA LEU A 244 31.44 -1.25 37.63
C LEU A 244 31.91 -0.28 38.73
N ILE A 245 31.06 0.03 39.72
CA ILE A 245 31.43 0.86 40.87
C ILE A 245 32.56 0.22 41.68
N GLU A 246 32.48 -1.09 41.96
CA GLU A 246 33.55 -1.80 42.67
C GLU A 246 34.88 -1.76 41.89
N ALA A 247 34.82 -1.95 40.57
CA ALA A 247 35.98 -1.84 39.71
C ALA A 247 36.60 -0.43 39.76
N GLU A 248 35.78 0.61 39.71
CA GLU A 248 36.20 2.01 39.85
C GLU A 248 36.84 2.29 41.23
N GLU A 249 36.29 1.75 42.32
CA GLU A 249 36.86 1.87 43.67
C GLU A 249 38.21 1.17 43.81
N LEU A 250 38.38 -0.01 43.19
CA LEU A 250 39.66 -0.73 43.14
C LEU A 250 40.71 0.06 42.36
N ALA A 251 40.32 0.68 41.24
CA ALA A 251 41.21 1.53 40.46
C ALA A 251 41.63 2.77 41.24
N ALA A 252 40.71 3.39 42.00
CA ALA A 252 41.02 4.53 42.87
C ALA A 252 42.05 4.18 43.97
N GLN A 253 42.14 2.91 44.36
CA GLN A 253 43.16 2.38 45.28
C GLN A 253 44.48 1.99 44.58
N GLN A 254 44.66 2.34 43.29
CA GLN A 254 45.77 1.91 42.44
C GLN A 254 45.87 0.38 42.25
N ARG A 255 44.79 -0.36 42.53
CA ARG A 255 44.73 -1.83 42.38
C ARG A 255 44.23 -2.20 40.98
N TYR A 256 44.91 -1.68 39.96
CA TYR A 256 44.44 -1.73 38.56
C TYR A 256 44.20 -3.15 38.02
N THR A 257 45.00 -4.13 38.41
CA THR A 257 44.79 -5.53 37.97
C THR A 257 43.44 -6.07 38.44
N LEU A 258 43.04 -5.75 39.68
CA LEU A 258 41.77 -6.20 40.25
C LEU A 258 40.59 -5.40 39.70
N ALA A 259 40.78 -4.10 39.45
CA ALA A 259 39.77 -3.27 38.78
C ALA A 259 39.44 -3.80 37.37
N ILE A 260 40.47 -4.14 36.59
CA ILE A 260 40.31 -4.72 35.25
C ILE A 260 39.58 -6.07 35.32
N GLU A 261 39.95 -6.92 36.28
CA GLU A 261 39.28 -8.21 36.48
C GLU A 261 37.80 -8.04 36.82
N ALA A 262 37.46 -7.14 37.75
CA ALA A 262 36.09 -6.85 38.13
C ALA A 262 35.25 -6.31 36.95
N ALA A 263 35.74 -5.29 36.23
CA ALA A 263 35.02 -4.75 35.08
C ALA A 263 34.90 -5.74 33.92
N SER A 264 35.84 -6.68 33.77
CA SER A 264 35.79 -7.72 32.72
C SER A 264 34.68 -8.75 32.93
N GLN A 265 34.06 -8.77 34.11
CA GLN A 265 32.89 -9.62 34.39
C GLN A 265 31.63 -9.16 33.63
N ILE A 266 31.60 -7.90 33.17
CA ILE A 266 30.52 -7.39 32.33
C ILE A 266 30.73 -7.92 30.91
N GLY A 267 29.85 -8.85 30.49
CA GLY A 267 29.90 -9.51 29.19
C GLY A 267 29.59 -8.59 28.01
N SER A 268 29.96 -9.00 26.80
CA SER A 268 29.79 -8.21 25.57
C SER A 268 28.34 -8.00 25.11
N ASP A 269 27.43 -8.80 25.65
CA ASP A 269 25.99 -8.75 25.43
C ASP A 269 25.27 -7.78 26.39
N ARG A 270 25.99 -7.21 27.36
CA ARG A 270 25.43 -6.37 28.42
C ARG A 270 25.45 -4.89 28.05
N ALA A 271 24.45 -4.15 28.50
CA ALA A 271 24.32 -2.71 28.23
C ALA A 271 25.48 -1.85 28.76
N LEU A 272 26.18 -2.26 29.84
CA LEU A 272 27.34 -1.52 30.39
C LEU A 272 28.69 -1.94 29.79
N TYR A 273 28.72 -2.85 28.81
CA TYR A 273 29.95 -3.40 28.26
C TYR A 273 30.91 -2.33 27.73
N ASP A 274 30.43 -1.42 26.89
CA ASP A 274 31.26 -0.39 26.27
C ASP A 274 31.89 0.52 27.33
N GLN A 275 31.14 0.84 28.38
CA GLN A 275 31.64 1.63 29.51
C GLN A 275 32.71 0.87 30.30
N ALA A 276 32.50 -0.43 30.54
CA ALA A 276 33.46 -1.29 31.21
C ALA A 276 34.76 -1.43 30.41
N GLN A 277 34.68 -1.62 29.09
CA GLN A 277 35.86 -1.72 28.21
C GLN A 277 36.66 -0.42 28.15
N ALA A 278 35.99 0.72 28.10
CA ALA A 278 36.65 2.02 28.15
C ALA A 278 37.43 2.20 29.47
N ALA A 279 36.84 1.82 30.61
CA ALA A 279 37.49 1.86 31.91
C ALA A 279 38.69 0.90 31.99
N ILE A 280 38.54 -0.33 31.50
CA ILE A 280 39.61 -1.33 31.43
C ILE A 280 40.81 -0.79 30.61
N ALA A 281 40.55 -0.20 29.45
CA ALA A 281 41.60 0.35 28.58
C ALA A 281 42.40 1.44 29.30
N GLN A 282 41.71 2.33 30.04
CA GLN A 282 42.38 3.35 30.83
C GLN A 282 43.25 2.75 31.94
N TRP A 283 42.71 1.80 32.71
CA TRP A 283 43.46 1.19 33.81
C TRP A 283 44.64 0.34 33.36
N GLN A 284 44.60 -0.23 32.15
CA GLN A 284 45.74 -0.92 31.56
C GLN A 284 46.92 0.04 31.33
N ILE A 285 46.65 1.28 30.89
CA ILE A 285 47.67 2.31 30.71
C ILE A 285 48.22 2.75 32.06
N GLU A 286 47.35 3.05 33.03
CA GLU A 286 47.76 3.49 34.36
C GLU A 286 48.60 2.44 35.10
N ARG A 287 48.21 1.16 34.98
CA ARG A 287 48.99 0.03 35.51
C ARG A 287 50.39 -0.02 34.91
N GLN A 288 50.50 0.16 33.59
CA GLN A 288 51.81 0.12 32.92
C GLN A 288 52.70 1.27 33.40
N ALA A 289 52.15 2.48 33.49
CA ALA A 289 52.88 3.64 34.00
C ALA A 289 53.39 3.42 35.43
N LEU A 290 52.60 2.80 36.30
CA LEU A 290 53.00 2.46 37.67
C LEU A 290 54.17 1.46 37.70
N LEU A 291 54.13 0.44 36.85
CA LEU A 291 55.21 -0.55 36.74
C LEU A 291 56.50 0.07 36.20
N ASP A 292 56.40 0.94 35.19
CA ASP A 292 57.55 1.65 34.63
C ASP A 292 58.20 2.57 35.68
N GLN A 293 57.38 3.22 36.52
CA GLN A 293 57.88 4.04 37.63
C GLN A 293 58.65 3.18 38.67
N TRP A 294 58.10 2.04 39.07
CA TRP A 294 58.80 1.13 40.00
C TRP A 294 60.08 0.54 39.40
N ALA A 295 60.13 0.29 38.10
CA ALA A 295 61.33 -0.17 37.41
C ALA A 295 62.46 0.88 37.42
N LEU A 296 62.11 2.18 37.41
CA LEU A 296 63.06 3.29 37.52
C LEU A 296 63.56 3.53 38.95
N GLU A 297 62.77 3.19 39.97
CA GLU A 297 63.11 3.37 41.39
C GLU A 297 63.82 2.15 42.02
N ALA A 298 63.92 1.04 41.31
CA ALA A 298 64.65 -0.14 41.78
C ALA A 298 66.15 0.18 41.97
N PRO A 299 66.74 -0.02 43.18
CA PRO A 299 68.17 0.17 43.35
C PRO A 299 68.92 -0.84 42.48
N ALA A 300 69.91 -0.36 41.74
CA ALA A 300 70.81 -1.19 40.94
C ALA A 300 71.36 -2.32 41.82
N SER A 301 70.81 -3.51 41.65
CA SER A 301 71.30 -4.71 42.31
C SER A 301 72.62 -5.05 41.64
N GLU A 302 73.70 -5.02 42.41
CA GLU A 302 75.05 -5.32 41.98
C GLU A 302 75.10 -6.61 41.15
N GLU A 303 75.63 -6.46 39.94
CA GLU A 303 76.12 -7.51 39.06
C GLU A 303 77.19 -8.32 39.81
N SER A 304 76.81 -9.41 40.48
CA SER A 304 77.77 -10.37 41.04
C SER A 304 78.03 -11.45 40.01
N GLY A 305 79.21 -11.35 39.41
CA GLY A 305 79.67 -12.21 38.33
C GLY A 305 79.87 -13.67 38.71
N TYR A 306 79.60 -14.53 37.73
CA TYR A 306 80.20 -15.86 37.65
C TYR A 306 80.89 -15.96 36.29
N THR A 307 82.22 -15.96 36.33
CA THR A 307 83.13 -16.09 35.19
C THR A 307 83.58 -17.54 34.99
N ASP A 308 83.94 -17.82 33.72
CA ASP A 308 84.91 -18.82 33.23
C ASP A 308 84.55 -20.31 33.18
N TYR A 309 84.77 -21.08 32.11
CA TYR A 309 85.22 -20.91 30.70
C TYR A 309 84.94 -22.27 29.94
N PRO A 310 85.14 -22.40 28.61
CA PRO A 310 84.56 -23.37 27.65
C PRO A 310 85.61 -24.45 27.22
N PRO A 311 85.73 -24.97 25.95
CA PRO A 311 84.82 -25.16 24.80
C PRO A 311 84.86 -26.60 24.19
N THR A 312 83.95 -26.96 23.28
CA THR A 312 84.30 -27.83 22.13
C THR A 312 83.46 -27.51 20.89
N ASP A 313 84.15 -27.51 19.77
CA ASP A 313 83.78 -27.14 18.40
C ASP A 313 82.65 -27.94 17.74
N GLU A 314 82.06 -27.25 16.75
CA GLU A 314 81.64 -27.72 15.43
C GLU A 314 80.96 -29.08 15.27
N TYR A 315 79.70 -29.05 14.82
CA TYR A 315 79.34 -29.70 13.54
C TYR A 315 78.17 -28.96 12.88
N SER A 316 78.39 -28.59 11.62
CA SER A 316 77.45 -27.91 10.73
C SER A 316 76.81 -28.90 9.74
N GLY A 317 75.57 -28.63 9.36
CA GLY A 317 74.88 -29.17 8.17
C GLY A 317 73.91 -30.34 8.45
N VAL A 318 72.75 -30.49 7.81
CA VAL A 318 72.13 -29.87 6.62
C VAL A 318 70.61 -30.15 6.67
N GLU A 319 69.82 -29.20 6.14
CA GLU A 319 68.45 -29.23 5.58
C GLU A 319 67.45 -30.38 5.86
N GLY A 320 66.20 -29.95 6.09
CA GLY A 320 65.07 -30.40 5.28
C GLY A 320 63.99 -31.18 6.03
N GLY A 321 62.76 -30.64 6.05
CA GLY A 321 61.56 -31.44 6.34
C GLY A 321 60.44 -30.68 7.02
N ALA A 322 59.62 -30.01 6.22
CA ALA A 322 58.30 -29.54 6.62
C ALA A 322 57.36 -30.72 6.90
N ALA A 323 56.66 -30.69 8.02
CA ALA A 323 55.31 -31.25 8.22
C ALA A 323 54.83 -30.86 9.63
N ILE A 324 53.83 -29.98 9.70
CA ILE A 324 53.00 -29.83 10.91
C ILE A 324 51.68 -30.51 10.57
N GLU A 325 51.50 -31.72 11.08
CA GLU A 325 50.19 -32.33 11.33
C GLU A 325 50.06 -32.50 12.85
N ASP A 326 48.98 -31.92 13.40
CA ASP A 326 48.10 -32.25 14.55
C ASP A 326 48.39 -33.50 15.44
N PRO A 327 47.68 -33.76 16.56
CA PRO A 327 46.78 -32.94 17.40
C PRO A 327 46.97 -33.15 18.94
N LEU A 328 46.15 -32.42 19.73
CA LEU A 328 45.54 -32.78 21.03
C LEU A 328 46.36 -33.53 22.10
N TYR A 329 46.55 -32.86 23.25
CA TYR A 329 46.02 -33.29 24.56
C TYR A 329 46.02 -32.13 25.55
#